data_AF-A0A936Q8Z7-F1
#
_entry.id   AF-A0A936Q8Z7-F1
#
_cell.length_a   1.000
_cell.length_b   1.000
_cell.length_c   1.000
_cell.angle_alpha   90.00
_cell.angle_beta   90.00
_cell.angle_gamma   90.00
#
_symmetry.space_group_name_H-M   'P 1'
#
loop_
_entity.id
_entity.type
_entity.pdbx_description
1 polymer ?
#
loop_
_entity_poly.entity_id
_entity_poly.type
_entity_poly.pdbx_seq_one_letter_code
_entity_poly.pdbx_strand_id
1 'polypeptide(L)'
;MSAARVALATSLKAALRRLSPRSTWEAAGALSVVAAALALVLAEYAGLAFLLRLSSRGFAELPSLVPSVLLERLLGGALSGTAVLLLLGSLTTAVSTLFLSEELVFRMALPIPHARLLLRQTALTVTLSAGPALFLALPAFVLAARHAPSAIAGAGALAAAFLFVALLAGTLGSALALGVVALFPPRRARLLAAFLSTAGLAAALLGVRGARPERLLDPAAALDLLLRLGTSPVDDAGWNPLALAARAATRGLQGEDAGLLVALALLASAVVLLVIQSTILAPVHLRLLRRSREEGARTAGRRPDRLSASETAELLRAEARTLLRDAATPAQLGTLAAVFVLDLLNLRLLPSGDAASRDVVHGLQAGLGLFLVSALALRFAYPAVSTDGRAALLLRTLPHSPARHLVARWAVRAVPSLAAALLLAIVSAAVLRASGFALAAALAAAAVGGLAIPALQLGLGALFPRYDAPNPVSVALGPGGLFAMTLSTLLAVVPVLFVSEGLRSLLETLLGVRLDARLLLSAWCAAAAALAAGAMLAAARRLPRADLSAG
;
A
#
# COMPACT_ATOMS: atom_id res chain seq x y z
N MET A 1 -19.07 37.10 9.28
CA MET A 1 -18.52 35.83 8.75
C MET A 1 -18.65 34.76 9.83
N SER A 2 -19.31 33.62 9.57
CA SER A 2 -19.54 32.62 10.63
C SER A 2 -18.24 31.97 11.12
N ALA A 3 -18.16 31.63 12.41
CA ALA A 3 -17.01 30.98 13.02
C ALA A 3 -16.60 29.68 12.28
N ALA A 4 -17.55 29.00 11.66
CA ALA A 4 -17.31 27.84 10.81
C ALA A 4 -16.51 28.17 9.53
N ARG A 5 -16.83 29.29 8.84
CA ARG A 5 -16.06 29.72 7.66
C ARG A 5 -14.65 30.16 8.04
N VAL A 6 -14.48 30.81 9.18
CA VAL A 6 -13.16 31.20 9.68
C VAL A 6 -12.35 29.95 10.01
N ALA A 7 -12.88 29.01 10.80
CA ALA A 7 -12.21 27.76 11.15
C ALA A 7 -11.84 26.91 9.93
N LEU A 8 -12.72 26.88 8.91
CA LEU A 8 -12.48 26.18 7.66
C LEU A 8 -11.39 26.88 6.84
N ALA A 9 -11.38 28.22 6.78
CA ALA A 9 -10.31 28.98 6.13
C ALA A 9 -8.97 28.85 6.87
N THR A 10 -8.93 28.83 8.20
CA THR A 10 -7.69 28.61 8.96
C THR A 10 -7.20 27.19 8.85
N SER A 11 -8.08 26.19 8.82
CA SER A 11 -7.69 24.79 8.61
C SER A 11 -7.17 24.56 7.19
N LEU A 12 -7.79 25.18 6.17
CA LEU A 12 -7.31 25.14 4.79
C LEU A 12 -5.97 25.87 4.66
N LYS A 13 -5.81 27.06 5.26
CA LYS A 13 -4.53 27.78 5.29
C LYS A 13 -3.45 27.01 6.04
N ALA A 14 -3.79 26.34 7.14
CA ALA A 14 -2.85 25.50 7.88
C ALA A 14 -2.46 24.25 7.09
N ALA A 15 -3.40 23.62 6.37
CA ALA A 15 -3.14 22.52 5.46
C ALA A 15 -2.24 22.96 4.29
N LEU A 16 -2.53 24.12 3.68
CA LEU A 16 -1.72 24.73 2.63
C LEU A 16 -0.30 25.10 3.12
N ARG A 17 -0.17 25.63 4.35
CA ARG A 17 1.15 25.91 4.95
C ARG A 17 1.94 24.64 5.29
N ARG A 18 1.26 23.53 5.60
CA ARG A 18 1.91 22.21 5.77
C ARG A 18 2.36 21.61 4.44
N LEU A 19 1.73 22.00 3.33
CA LEU A 19 2.11 21.61 1.97
C LEU A 19 3.19 22.52 1.36
N SER A 20 3.42 23.71 1.93
CA SER A 20 4.50 24.60 1.52
C SER A 20 5.86 23.96 1.86
N PRO A 21 6.68 23.61 0.87
CA PRO A 21 7.99 23.04 1.14
C PRO A 21 8.87 24.08 1.86
N ARG A 22 9.51 23.67 2.96
CA ARG A 22 10.42 24.53 3.73
C ARG A 22 11.83 24.53 3.15
N SER A 23 12.12 23.62 2.22
CA SER A 23 13.39 23.54 1.48
C SER A 23 13.20 23.13 0.02
N THR A 24 14.18 23.45 -0.83
CA THR A 24 14.19 23.07 -2.26
C THR A 24 14.06 21.55 -2.48
N TRP A 25 14.59 20.74 -1.55
CA TRP A 25 14.48 19.28 -1.60
C TRP A 25 13.13 18.75 -1.14
N GLU A 26 12.48 19.41 -0.17
CA GLU A 26 11.09 19.10 0.17
C GLU A 26 10.15 19.44 -1.00
N ALA A 27 10.46 20.52 -1.74
CA ALA A 27 9.74 20.89 -2.95
C ALA A 27 9.93 19.83 -4.03
N ALA A 28 11.17 19.40 -4.27
CA ALA A 28 11.48 18.33 -5.23
C ALA A 28 10.79 17.02 -4.87
N GLY A 29 10.81 16.63 -3.59
CA GLY A 29 10.11 15.42 -3.11
C GLY A 29 8.58 15.54 -3.23
N ALA A 30 7.99 16.68 -2.88
CA ALA A 30 6.56 16.89 -3.08
C ALA A 30 6.18 16.86 -4.57
N LEU A 31 6.99 17.50 -5.43
CA LEU A 31 6.77 17.55 -6.87
C LEU A 31 6.91 16.17 -7.51
N SER A 32 7.93 15.39 -7.13
CA SER A 32 8.10 14.02 -7.64
C SER A 32 6.93 13.12 -7.28
N VAL A 33 6.32 13.34 -6.10
CA VAL A 33 5.15 12.59 -5.67
C VAL A 33 3.93 12.97 -6.47
N VAL A 34 3.68 14.27 -6.63
CA VAL A 34 2.56 14.75 -7.45
C VAL A 34 2.73 14.24 -8.88
N ALA A 35 3.94 14.32 -9.44
CA ALA A 35 4.24 13.82 -10.78
C ALA A 35 4.05 12.30 -10.88
N ALA A 36 4.54 11.51 -9.92
CA ALA A 36 4.38 10.05 -9.93
C ALA A 36 2.92 9.63 -9.73
N ALA A 37 2.20 10.30 -8.84
CA ALA A 37 0.79 10.04 -8.58
C ALA A 37 -0.05 10.38 -9.83
N LEU A 38 0.22 11.52 -10.46
CA LEU A 38 -0.43 11.94 -11.70
C LEU A 38 -0.09 10.99 -12.86
N ALA A 39 1.17 10.58 -12.99
CA ALA A 39 1.59 9.59 -13.98
C ALA A 39 0.89 8.25 -13.78
N LEU A 40 0.74 7.77 -12.53
CA LEU A 40 0.01 6.54 -12.23
C LEU A 40 -1.47 6.65 -12.60
N VAL A 41 -2.13 7.74 -12.19
CA VAL A 41 -3.54 8.02 -12.51
C VAL A 41 -3.77 8.11 -14.01
N LEU A 42 -2.88 8.78 -14.75
CA LEU A 42 -2.96 8.89 -16.20
C LEU A 42 -2.69 7.55 -16.89
N ALA A 43 -1.70 6.78 -16.42
CA ALA A 43 -1.39 5.45 -16.96
C ALA A 43 -2.54 4.47 -16.71
N GLU A 44 -3.14 4.49 -15.52
CA GLU A 44 -4.31 3.70 -15.18
C GLU A 44 -5.51 4.09 -16.05
N TYR A 45 -5.79 5.39 -16.17
CA TYR A 45 -6.85 5.87 -17.05
C TYR A 45 -6.64 5.46 -18.51
N ALA A 46 -5.43 5.63 -19.04
CA ALA A 46 -5.07 5.27 -20.40
C ALA A 46 -5.17 3.76 -20.62
N GLY A 47 -4.70 2.95 -19.66
CA GLY A 47 -4.78 1.50 -19.67
C GLY A 47 -6.23 1.01 -19.66
N LEU A 48 -7.05 1.52 -18.75
CA LEU A 48 -8.48 1.20 -18.69
C LEU A 48 -9.21 1.64 -19.96
N ALA A 49 -8.92 2.83 -20.48
CA ALA A 49 -9.52 3.31 -21.73
C ALA A 49 -9.10 2.45 -22.94
N PHE A 50 -7.84 2.02 -22.99
CA PHE A 50 -7.35 1.10 -24.02
C PHE A 50 -8.05 -0.26 -23.93
N LEU A 51 -8.15 -0.83 -22.72
CA LEU A 51 -8.85 -2.10 -22.49
C LEU A 51 -10.33 -2.02 -22.85
N LEU A 52 -11.02 -0.92 -22.52
CA LEU A 52 -12.41 -0.70 -22.92
C LEU A 52 -12.58 -0.61 -24.44
N ARG A 53 -11.65 0.04 -25.15
CA ARG A 53 -11.68 0.10 -26.63
C ARG A 53 -11.41 -1.26 -27.28
N LEU A 54 -10.55 -2.06 -26.66
CA LEU A 54 -10.25 -3.41 -27.13
C LEU A 54 -11.46 -4.33 -26.89
N SER A 55 -12.08 -4.25 -25.71
CA SER A 55 -13.22 -5.09 -25.34
C SER A 55 -14.51 -4.71 -26.07
N SER A 56 -14.75 -3.42 -26.33
CA SER A 56 -15.95 -2.96 -27.04
C SER A 56 -16.07 -3.54 -28.46
N ARG A 57 -14.94 -3.86 -29.10
CA ARG A 57 -14.90 -4.54 -30.40
C ARG A 57 -15.38 -5.99 -30.30
N GLY A 58 -15.07 -6.69 -29.21
CA GLY A 58 -15.50 -8.08 -28.98
C GLY A 58 -16.93 -8.20 -28.45
N PHE A 59 -17.42 -7.25 -27.65
CA PHE A 59 -18.80 -7.26 -27.14
C PHE A 59 -19.84 -7.04 -28.24
N ALA A 60 -19.49 -6.36 -29.35
CA ALA A 60 -20.38 -6.19 -30.49
C ALA A 60 -20.75 -7.52 -31.18
N GLU A 61 -19.95 -8.57 -30.98
CA GLU A 61 -20.16 -9.91 -31.58
C GLU A 61 -20.97 -10.85 -30.66
N LEU A 62 -21.38 -10.40 -29.46
CA LEU A 62 -22.07 -11.20 -28.45
C LEU A 62 -23.47 -10.65 -28.10
N PRO A 63 -24.48 -10.85 -28.96
CA PRO A 63 -25.82 -10.24 -28.82
C PRO A 63 -26.67 -10.77 -27.66
N SER A 64 -26.26 -11.87 -27.00
CA SER A 64 -27.01 -12.51 -25.91
C SER A 64 -26.71 -11.94 -24.51
N LEU A 65 -25.78 -11.00 -24.38
CA LEU A 65 -25.41 -10.42 -23.09
C LEU A 65 -26.29 -9.23 -22.75
N VAL A 66 -26.86 -9.21 -21.54
CA VAL A 66 -27.54 -8.04 -20.97
C VAL A 66 -26.49 -7.19 -20.22
N PRO A 67 -26.02 -6.05 -20.77
CA PRO A 67 -24.85 -5.35 -20.21
C PRO A 67 -25.11 -4.79 -18.79
N SER A 68 -26.36 -4.42 -18.50
CA SER A 68 -26.79 -3.91 -17.20
C SER A 68 -26.68 -4.94 -16.07
N VAL A 69 -27.09 -6.18 -16.32
CA VAL A 69 -27.03 -7.30 -15.36
C VAL A 69 -25.58 -7.66 -15.07
N LEU A 70 -24.75 -7.72 -16.12
CA LEU A 70 -23.33 -7.98 -15.97
C LEU A 70 -22.63 -6.87 -15.18
N LEU A 71 -22.94 -5.60 -15.47
CA LEU A 71 -22.41 -4.45 -14.75
C LEU A 71 -22.77 -4.49 -13.26
N GLU A 72 -24.03 -4.79 -12.92
CA GLU A 72 -24.46 -4.90 -11.52
C GLU A 72 -23.71 -5.99 -10.76
N ARG A 73 -23.52 -7.16 -11.37
CA ARG A 73 -22.76 -8.27 -10.76
C ARG A 73 -21.28 -7.95 -10.60
N LEU A 74 -20.65 -7.36 -11.61
CA LEU A 74 -19.24 -6.97 -11.55
C LEU A 74 -19.01 -5.88 -10.50
N LEU A 75 -19.88 -4.87 -10.43
CA LEU A 75 -19.84 -3.85 -9.38
C LEU A 75 -20.12 -4.45 -8.00
N GLY A 76 -21.05 -5.39 -7.89
CA GLY A 76 -21.32 -6.13 -6.65
C GLY A 76 -20.09 -6.89 -6.16
N GLY A 77 -19.40 -7.61 -7.05
CA GLY A 77 -18.15 -8.28 -6.74
C GLY A 77 -17.03 -7.29 -6.36
N ALA A 78 -16.88 -6.20 -7.11
CA ALA A 78 -15.87 -5.19 -6.86
C ALA A 78 -16.07 -4.46 -5.52
N LEU A 79 -17.30 -4.04 -5.21
CA LEU A 79 -17.64 -3.39 -3.93
C LEU A 79 -17.52 -4.36 -2.77
N SER A 80 -17.88 -5.64 -2.95
CA SER A 80 -17.73 -6.67 -1.91
C SER A 80 -16.26 -6.98 -1.63
N GLY A 81 -15.43 -7.14 -2.67
CA GLY A 81 -13.99 -7.29 -2.52
C GLY A 81 -13.36 -6.08 -1.84
N THR A 82 -13.76 -4.88 -2.25
CA THR A 82 -13.31 -3.62 -1.63
C THR A 82 -13.72 -3.55 -0.16
N ALA A 83 -14.94 -3.96 0.20
CA ALA A 83 -15.41 -3.98 1.58
C ALA A 83 -14.54 -4.88 2.48
N VAL A 84 -14.19 -6.08 2.02
CA VAL A 84 -13.31 -7.01 2.75
C VAL A 84 -11.92 -6.41 2.92
N LEU A 85 -11.31 -5.90 1.85
CA LEU A 85 -9.97 -5.31 1.92
C LEU A 85 -9.92 -4.09 2.84
N LEU A 86 -10.93 -3.21 2.76
CA LEU A 86 -11.03 -2.04 3.62
C LEU A 86 -11.30 -2.41 5.08
N LEU A 87 -12.04 -3.48 5.35
CA LEU A 87 -12.30 -3.97 6.71
C LEU A 87 -11.03 -4.52 7.36
N LEU A 88 -10.24 -5.31 6.62
CA LEU A 88 -8.96 -5.82 7.09
C LEU A 88 -7.95 -4.67 7.28
N GLY A 89 -7.93 -3.70 6.36
CA GLY A 89 -7.08 -2.51 6.45
C GLY A 89 -7.45 -1.61 7.63
N SER A 90 -8.75 -1.37 7.85
CA SER A 90 -9.24 -0.55 8.95
C SER A 90 -9.03 -1.22 10.30
N LEU A 91 -9.17 -2.55 10.42
CA LEU A 91 -8.85 -3.31 11.63
C LEU A 91 -7.40 -3.09 12.10
N THR A 92 -6.42 -3.19 11.19
CA THR A 92 -5.00 -2.98 11.54
C THR A 92 -4.70 -1.51 11.88
N THR A 93 -5.28 -0.59 11.12
CA THR A 93 -5.07 0.85 11.28
C THR A 93 -5.70 1.34 12.59
N ALA A 94 -6.89 0.84 12.93
CA ALA A 94 -7.66 1.19 14.11
C ALA A 94 -6.90 0.97 15.42
N VAL A 95 -6.18 -0.14 15.59
CA VAL A 95 -5.39 -0.35 16.83
C VAL A 95 -4.35 0.76 17.04
N SER A 96 -3.75 1.22 15.94
CA SER A 96 -2.71 2.26 15.99
C SER A 96 -3.29 3.65 16.22
N THR A 97 -4.38 3.98 15.53
CA THR A 97 -5.04 5.29 15.64
C THR A 97 -5.78 5.43 16.97
N LEU A 98 -6.51 4.39 17.41
CA LEU A 98 -7.34 4.38 18.61
C LEU A 98 -6.53 4.35 19.91
N PHE A 99 -5.43 3.60 19.97
CA PHE A 99 -4.73 3.39 21.26
C PHE A 99 -3.30 3.95 21.31
N LEU A 100 -2.60 3.99 20.18
CA LEU A 100 -1.17 4.29 20.11
C LEU A 100 -0.86 5.72 19.60
N SER A 101 -1.89 6.52 19.33
CA SER A 101 -1.71 7.90 18.86
C SER A 101 -1.31 8.84 20.01
N GLU A 102 -0.16 9.50 19.87
CA GLU A 102 0.32 10.52 20.82
C GLU A 102 -0.63 11.73 20.89
N GLU A 103 -1.27 12.07 19.77
CA GLU A 103 -2.23 13.17 19.66
C GLU A 103 -3.46 12.94 20.56
N LEU A 104 -3.82 11.67 20.82
CA LEU A 104 -4.92 11.32 21.71
C LEU A 104 -4.65 11.80 23.14
N VAL A 105 -3.41 11.64 23.62
CA VAL A 105 -3.01 12.04 24.98
C VAL A 105 -3.22 13.55 25.15
N PHE A 106 -2.71 14.33 24.19
CA PHE A 106 -2.81 15.78 24.22
C PHE A 106 -4.26 16.25 24.15
N ARG A 107 -5.08 15.65 23.28
CA ARG A 107 -6.49 16.03 23.12
C ARG A 107 -7.39 15.60 24.27
N MET A 108 -7.02 14.58 25.03
CA MET A 108 -7.75 14.20 26.24
C MET A 108 -7.60 15.22 27.38
N ALA A 109 -6.59 16.11 27.33
CA ALA A 109 -6.46 17.22 28.26
C ALA A 109 -7.44 18.37 27.96
N LEU A 110 -8.03 18.40 26.76
CA LEU A 110 -9.03 19.40 26.37
C LEU A 110 -10.42 18.96 26.87
N PRO A 111 -11.34 19.90 27.17
CA PRO A 111 -12.71 19.61 27.62
C PRO A 111 -13.60 19.14 26.46
N ILE A 112 -13.19 18.08 25.76
CA ILE A 112 -13.88 17.47 24.62
C ILE A 112 -14.49 16.14 25.10
N PRO A 113 -15.79 15.89 24.88
CA PRO A 113 -16.41 14.64 25.28
C PRO A 113 -15.76 13.47 24.52
N HIS A 114 -15.53 12.36 25.22
CA HIS A 114 -14.76 11.25 24.66
C HIS A 114 -15.39 10.62 23.42
N ALA A 115 -16.72 10.62 23.31
CA ALA A 115 -17.43 10.17 22.11
C ALA A 115 -17.03 10.96 20.85
N ARG A 116 -16.78 12.27 20.96
CA ARG A 116 -16.30 13.09 19.84
C ARG A 116 -14.83 12.81 19.51
N LEU A 117 -14.02 12.47 20.52
CA LEU A 117 -12.64 12.02 20.30
C LEU A 117 -12.61 10.69 19.55
N LEU A 118 -13.44 9.72 19.97
CA LEU A 118 -13.57 8.43 19.31
C LEU A 118 -14.08 8.60 17.87
N LEU A 119 -15.14 9.41 17.66
CA LEU A 119 -15.66 9.72 16.33
C LEU A 119 -14.59 10.30 15.40
N ARG A 120 -13.78 11.23 15.90
CA ARG A 120 -12.67 11.79 15.11
C ARG A 120 -11.67 10.69 14.74
N GLN A 121 -11.31 9.82 15.67
CA GLN A 121 -10.29 8.81 15.41
C GLN A 121 -10.80 7.67 14.52
N THR A 122 -12.07 7.27 14.63
CA THR A 122 -12.70 6.34 13.69
C THR A 122 -12.78 6.95 12.29
N ALA A 123 -13.18 8.22 12.15
CA ALA A 123 -13.16 8.94 10.88
C ALA A 123 -11.74 9.06 10.27
N LEU A 124 -10.74 9.35 11.10
CA LEU A 124 -9.34 9.37 10.68
C LEU A 124 -8.86 7.98 10.25
N THR A 125 -9.30 6.93 10.93
CA THR A 125 -9.00 5.54 10.56
C THR A 125 -9.59 5.21 9.20
N VAL A 126 -10.88 5.51 8.98
CA VAL A 126 -11.56 5.32 7.68
C VAL A 126 -10.81 6.04 6.57
N THR A 127 -10.42 7.29 6.79
CA THR A 127 -9.70 8.11 5.81
C THR A 127 -8.34 7.50 5.46
N LEU A 128 -7.58 7.08 6.47
CA LEU A 128 -6.25 6.47 6.28
C LEU A 128 -6.34 5.11 5.60
N SER A 129 -7.35 4.29 5.91
CA SER A 129 -7.51 2.96 5.31
C SER A 129 -8.10 3.02 3.89
N ALA A 130 -9.02 3.95 3.63
CA ALA A 130 -9.72 4.06 2.34
C ALA A 130 -8.99 4.93 1.31
N GLY A 131 -8.10 5.82 1.74
CA GLY A 131 -7.37 6.75 0.86
C GLY A 131 -6.69 6.08 -0.35
N PRO A 132 -5.87 5.03 -0.15
CA PRO A 132 -5.23 4.32 -1.27
C PRO A 132 -6.23 3.65 -2.22
N ALA A 133 -7.31 3.06 -1.70
CA ALA A 133 -8.34 2.43 -2.52
C ALA A 133 -9.12 3.45 -3.35
N LEU A 134 -9.45 4.61 -2.76
CA LEU A 134 -10.11 5.70 -3.47
C LEU A 134 -9.22 6.25 -4.60
N PHE A 135 -7.92 6.40 -4.33
CA PHE A 135 -6.96 6.89 -5.30
C PHE A 135 -6.90 5.99 -6.54
N LEU A 136 -6.89 4.67 -6.34
CA LEU A 136 -6.93 3.66 -7.41
C LEU A 136 -8.31 3.59 -8.09
N ALA A 137 -9.41 3.78 -7.37
CA ALA A 137 -10.75 3.69 -7.97
C ALA A 137 -11.12 4.92 -8.81
N LEU A 138 -10.47 6.06 -8.59
CA LEU A 138 -10.85 7.35 -9.18
C LEU A 138 -10.77 7.39 -10.72
N PRO A 139 -9.71 6.87 -11.38
CA PRO A 139 -9.66 6.79 -12.85
C PRO A 139 -10.80 5.94 -13.43
N ALA A 140 -11.13 4.83 -12.78
CA ALA A 140 -12.23 3.97 -13.19
C ALA A 140 -13.59 4.67 -13.07
N PHE A 141 -13.83 5.42 -12.00
CA PHE A 141 -15.06 6.21 -11.83
C PHE A 141 -15.20 7.29 -12.89
N VAL A 142 -14.13 8.02 -13.19
CA VAL A 142 -14.12 9.05 -14.23
C VAL A 142 -14.40 8.44 -15.60
N LEU A 143 -13.79 7.30 -15.90
CA LEU A 143 -13.97 6.61 -17.17
C LEU A 143 -15.39 6.05 -17.34
N ALA A 144 -15.93 5.42 -16.29
CA ALA A 144 -17.30 4.90 -16.29
C ALA A 144 -18.33 6.04 -16.45
N ALA A 145 -18.15 7.13 -15.71
CA ALA A 145 -19.05 8.29 -15.79
C ALA A 145 -19.02 8.97 -17.16
N ARG A 146 -17.88 8.98 -17.87
CA ARG A 146 -17.78 9.54 -19.23
C ARG A 146 -18.59 8.77 -20.27
N HIS A 147 -18.84 7.48 -20.04
CA HIS A 147 -19.63 6.63 -20.94
C HIS A 147 -21.08 6.47 -20.47
N ALA A 148 -21.44 7.06 -19.32
CA ALA A 148 -22.80 7.06 -18.80
C ALA A 148 -23.66 8.13 -19.50
N PRO A 149 -24.99 7.91 -19.65
CA PRO A 149 -25.91 8.91 -20.21
C PRO A 149 -25.93 10.22 -19.41
N SER A 150 -25.78 10.12 -18.08
CA SER A 150 -25.61 11.25 -17.18
C SER A 150 -24.30 11.10 -16.42
N ALA A 151 -23.29 11.89 -16.81
CA ALA A 151 -21.97 11.84 -16.18
C ALA A 151 -22.01 12.21 -14.69
N ILE A 152 -22.89 13.16 -14.30
CA ILE A 152 -23.01 13.62 -12.91
C ILE A 152 -23.70 12.57 -12.05
N ALA A 153 -24.83 12.01 -12.51
CA ALA A 153 -25.55 10.98 -11.75
C ALA A 153 -24.73 9.69 -11.64
N GLY A 154 -24.07 9.28 -12.72
CA GLY A 154 -23.18 8.11 -12.74
C GLY A 154 -21.97 8.25 -11.83
N ALA A 155 -21.23 9.36 -11.93
CA ALA A 155 -20.10 9.63 -11.05
C ALA A 155 -20.52 9.77 -9.58
N GLY A 156 -21.62 10.49 -9.32
CA GLY A 156 -22.16 10.70 -7.99
C GLY A 156 -22.60 9.39 -7.33
N ALA A 157 -23.27 8.51 -8.07
CA ALA A 157 -23.75 7.23 -7.54
C ALA A 157 -22.57 6.29 -7.24
N LEU A 158 -21.57 6.21 -8.12
CA LEU A 158 -20.34 5.43 -7.87
C LEU A 158 -19.56 5.94 -6.67
N ALA A 159 -19.35 7.25 -6.58
CA ALA A 159 -18.64 7.86 -5.46
C ALA A 159 -19.39 7.65 -4.14
N ALA A 160 -20.71 7.83 -4.12
CA ALA A 160 -21.52 7.60 -2.93
C ALA A 160 -21.53 6.13 -2.50
N ALA A 161 -21.63 5.19 -3.45
CA ALA A 161 -21.56 3.76 -3.17
C ALA A 161 -20.18 3.35 -2.61
N PHE A 162 -19.09 3.85 -3.18
CA PHE A 162 -17.74 3.59 -2.67
C PHE A 162 -17.54 4.16 -1.26
N LEU A 163 -17.95 5.42 -1.03
CA LEU A 163 -17.85 6.06 0.28
C LEU A 163 -18.69 5.33 1.32
N PHE A 164 -19.88 4.86 0.95
CA PHE A 164 -20.70 4.02 1.81
C PHE A 164 -19.95 2.76 2.26
N VAL A 165 -19.36 2.02 1.31
CA VAL A 165 -18.56 0.83 1.60
C VAL A 165 -17.35 1.17 2.49
N ALA A 166 -16.66 2.28 2.22
CA ALA A 166 -15.51 2.71 3.02
C ALA A 166 -15.88 3.05 4.47
N LEU A 167 -16.99 3.78 4.68
CA LEU A 167 -17.48 4.07 6.02
C LEU A 167 -17.95 2.81 6.74
N LEU A 168 -18.70 1.92 6.07
CA LEU A 168 -19.17 0.67 6.65
C LEU A 168 -18.01 -0.25 7.06
N ALA A 169 -17.03 -0.42 6.19
CA ALA A 169 -15.85 -1.25 6.47
C ALA A 169 -14.98 -0.65 7.58
N GLY A 170 -14.81 0.68 7.60
CA GLY A 170 -14.01 1.38 8.61
C GLY A 170 -14.67 1.43 9.99
N THR A 171 -15.99 1.59 10.05
CA THR A 171 -16.78 1.49 11.29
C THR A 171 -16.68 0.09 11.89
N LEU A 172 -16.99 -0.94 11.11
CA LEU A 172 -16.90 -2.33 11.53
C LEU A 172 -15.48 -2.73 11.96
N GLY A 173 -14.45 -2.37 11.18
CA GLY A 173 -13.06 -2.66 11.54
C GLY A 173 -12.61 -1.96 12.82
N SER A 174 -13.10 -0.74 13.09
CA SER A 174 -12.84 -0.04 14.36
C SER A 174 -13.51 -0.74 15.55
N ALA A 175 -14.73 -1.27 15.39
CA ALA A 175 -15.39 -2.07 16.42
C ALA A 175 -14.63 -3.37 16.70
N LEU A 176 -14.22 -4.07 15.64
CA LEU A 176 -13.41 -5.29 15.75
C LEU A 176 -12.09 -5.02 16.46
N ALA A 177 -11.41 -3.91 16.15
CA ALA A 177 -10.17 -3.53 16.82
C ALA A 177 -10.34 -3.32 18.33
N LEU A 178 -11.45 -2.69 18.76
CA LEU A 178 -11.79 -2.59 20.17
C LEU A 178 -11.99 -3.96 20.82
N GLY A 179 -12.64 -4.90 20.12
CA GLY A 179 -12.80 -6.28 20.56
C GLY A 179 -11.46 -7.01 20.72
N VAL A 180 -10.54 -6.86 19.76
CA VAL A 180 -9.19 -7.46 19.83
C VAL A 180 -8.39 -6.90 21.02
N VAL A 181 -8.49 -5.59 21.28
CA VAL A 181 -7.82 -4.94 22.42
C VAL A 181 -8.48 -5.28 23.76
N ALA A 182 -9.76 -5.66 23.77
CA ALA A 182 -10.40 -6.16 24.97
C ALA A 182 -9.80 -7.48 25.46
N LEU A 183 -9.33 -8.33 24.52
CA LEU A 183 -8.72 -9.63 24.80
C LEU A 183 -7.21 -9.53 25.04
N PHE A 184 -6.52 -8.65 24.32
CA PHE A 184 -5.06 -8.55 24.34
C PHE A 184 -4.58 -7.12 24.59
N PRO A 185 -3.43 -6.91 25.29
CA PRO A 185 -2.83 -5.58 25.43
C PRO A 185 -2.57 -4.93 24.07
N PRO A 186 -2.66 -3.60 23.89
CA PRO A 186 -2.65 -2.96 22.56
C PRO A 186 -1.46 -3.33 21.66
N ARG A 187 -0.28 -3.55 22.24
CA ARG A 187 0.90 -4.00 21.48
C ARG A 187 0.73 -5.39 20.87
N ARG A 188 0.14 -6.33 21.64
CA ARG A 188 -0.18 -7.69 21.18
C ARG A 188 -1.44 -7.70 20.31
N ALA A 189 -2.43 -6.86 20.64
CA ALA A 189 -3.62 -6.67 19.82
C ALA A 189 -3.26 -6.16 18.41
N ARG A 190 -2.26 -5.28 18.27
CA ARG A 190 -1.76 -4.84 16.97
C ARG A 190 -1.17 -5.99 16.16
N LEU A 191 -0.41 -6.86 16.81
CA LEU A 191 0.14 -8.08 16.19
C LEU A 191 -0.98 -9.03 15.76
N LEU A 192 -1.95 -9.27 16.63
CA LEU A 192 -3.08 -10.15 16.32
C LEU A 192 -3.98 -9.56 15.23
N ALA A 193 -4.28 -8.26 15.27
CA ALA A 193 -5.02 -7.57 14.21
C ALA A 193 -4.31 -7.70 12.87
N ALA A 194 -2.99 -7.51 12.82
CA ALA A 194 -2.21 -7.71 11.61
C ALA A 194 -2.20 -9.18 11.15
N PHE A 195 -2.08 -10.13 12.07
CA PHE A 195 -2.19 -11.56 11.75
C PHE A 195 -3.58 -11.91 11.19
N LEU A 196 -4.66 -11.47 11.85
CA LEU A 196 -6.04 -11.68 11.39
C LEU A 196 -6.28 -11.03 10.03
N SER A 197 -5.74 -9.83 9.80
CA SER A 197 -5.82 -9.18 8.49
C SER A 197 -5.02 -9.93 7.42
N THR A 198 -3.86 -10.49 7.78
CA THR A 198 -3.06 -11.33 6.88
C THR A 198 -3.80 -12.62 6.53
N ALA A 199 -4.32 -13.31 7.56
CA ALA A 199 -5.04 -14.56 7.41
C ALA A 199 -6.36 -14.36 6.65
N GLY A 200 -7.08 -13.28 6.96
CA GLY A 200 -8.29 -12.88 6.25
C GLY A 200 -8.01 -12.50 4.80
N LEU A 201 -6.92 -11.79 4.52
CA LEU A 201 -6.48 -11.51 3.15
C LEU A 201 -6.12 -12.81 2.43
N ALA A 202 -5.35 -13.70 3.05
CA ALA A 202 -5.02 -15.01 2.49
C ALA A 202 -6.29 -15.84 2.20
N ALA A 203 -7.26 -15.86 3.12
CA ALA A 203 -8.53 -16.54 2.94
C ALA A 203 -9.37 -15.92 1.82
N ALA A 204 -9.45 -14.59 1.74
CA ALA A 204 -10.15 -13.88 0.67
C ALA A 204 -9.50 -14.19 -0.70
N LEU A 205 -8.17 -14.19 -0.75
CA LEU A 205 -7.43 -14.54 -1.95
C LEU A 205 -7.62 -16.02 -2.34
N LEU A 206 -7.61 -16.94 -1.37
CA LEU A 206 -7.95 -18.35 -1.60
C LEU A 206 -9.41 -18.53 -2.07
N GLY A 207 -10.34 -17.71 -1.58
CA GLY A 207 -11.73 -17.68 -2.05
C GLY A 207 -11.84 -17.21 -3.50
N VAL A 208 -11.16 -16.11 -3.85
CA VAL A 208 -11.04 -15.64 -5.24
C VAL A 208 -10.38 -16.72 -6.11
N ARG A 209 -9.38 -17.44 -5.59
CA ARG A 209 -8.77 -18.57 -6.29
C ARG A 209 -9.70 -19.76 -6.46
N GLY A 210 -10.59 -20.01 -5.51
CA GLY A 210 -11.66 -21.00 -5.66
C GLY A 210 -12.52 -20.72 -6.89
N ALA A 211 -12.67 -19.44 -7.26
CA ALA A 211 -13.35 -19.03 -8.49
C ALA A 211 -12.54 -19.28 -9.78
N ARG A 212 -11.27 -19.73 -9.67
CA ARG A 212 -10.34 -20.02 -10.78
C ARG A 212 -10.29 -18.88 -11.81
N PRO A 213 -9.78 -17.69 -11.43
CA PRO A 213 -9.70 -16.54 -12.34
C PRO A 213 -8.92 -16.85 -13.62
N GLU A 214 -8.05 -17.85 -13.62
CA GLU A 214 -7.37 -18.37 -14.81
C GLU A 214 -8.32 -18.82 -15.93
N ARG A 215 -9.58 -19.19 -15.62
CA ARG A 215 -10.61 -19.47 -16.63
C ARG A 215 -10.99 -18.23 -17.45
N LEU A 216 -10.80 -17.02 -16.93
CA LEU A 216 -11.01 -15.79 -17.69
C LEU A 216 -9.92 -15.56 -18.76
N LEU A 217 -8.79 -16.28 -18.67
CA LEU A 217 -7.71 -16.21 -19.66
C LEU A 217 -7.91 -17.21 -20.81
N ASP A 218 -8.78 -18.21 -20.63
CA ASP A 218 -9.20 -19.12 -21.70
C ASP A 218 -10.43 -18.52 -22.41
N PRO A 219 -10.35 -18.17 -23.71
CA PRO A 219 -11.43 -17.49 -24.43
C PRO A 219 -12.79 -18.19 -24.31
N ALA A 220 -12.81 -19.53 -24.38
CA ALA A 220 -14.04 -20.31 -24.36
C ALA A 220 -14.67 -20.35 -22.94
N ALA A 221 -13.84 -20.54 -21.91
CA ALA A 221 -14.30 -20.56 -20.53
C ALA A 221 -14.70 -19.15 -20.04
N ALA A 222 -14.00 -18.10 -20.48
CA ALA A 222 -14.35 -16.72 -20.21
C ALA A 222 -15.72 -16.37 -20.82
N LEU A 223 -15.97 -16.79 -22.06
CA LEU A 223 -17.25 -16.59 -22.73
C LEU A 223 -18.40 -17.32 -22.01
N ASP A 224 -18.23 -18.58 -21.64
CA ASP A 224 -19.24 -19.34 -20.87
C ASP A 224 -19.53 -18.66 -19.51
N LEU A 225 -18.50 -18.19 -18.81
CA LEU A 225 -18.65 -17.48 -17.53
C LEU A 225 -19.38 -16.14 -17.71
N LEU A 226 -19.01 -15.36 -18.73
CA LEU A 226 -19.67 -14.09 -19.05
C LEU A 226 -21.13 -14.29 -19.43
N LEU A 227 -21.45 -15.31 -20.24
CA LEU A 227 -22.82 -15.66 -20.59
C LEU A 227 -23.61 -16.08 -19.35
N ARG A 228 -23.08 -16.98 -18.51
CA ARG A 228 -23.73 -17.38 -17.26
C ARG A 228 -24.01 -16.20 -16.33
N LEU A 229 -23.07 -15.28 -16.18
CA LEU A 229 -23.25 -14.09 -15.35
C LEU A 229 -24.23 -13.10 -15.97
N GLY A 230 -24.21 -12.94 -17.29
CA GLY A 230 -25.04 -11.99 -18.03
C GLY A 230 -26.49 -12.44 -18.24
N THR A 231 -26.76 -13.75 -18.25
CA THR A 231 -28.10 -14.31 -18.50
C THR A 231 -28.79 -14.84 -17.25
N SER A 232 -28.07 -15.07 -16.14
CA SER A 232 -28.68 -15.47 -14.88
C SER A 232 -29.47 -14.29 -14.28
N PRO A 233 -30.75 -14.48 -13.91
CA PRO A 233 -31.53 -13.44 -13.25
C PRO A 233 -30.78 -12.92 -12.01
N VAL A 234 -30.76 -11.60 -11.84
CA VAL A 234 -30.17 -10.96 -10.66
C VAL A 234 -31.06 -11.30 -9.48
N ASP A 235 -30.52 -11.99 -8.47
CA ASP A 235 -31.23 -12.23 -7.21
C ASP A 235 -31.64 -10.89 -6.60
N ASP A 236 -32.80 -10.84 -5.95
CA ASP A 236 -33.24 -9.62 -5.30
C ASP A 236 -32.20 -9.20 -4.26
N ALA A 237 -31.74 -7.95 -4.35
CA ALA A 237 -30.67 -7.41 -3.49
C ALA A 237 -30.95 -7.60 -1.98
N GLY A 238 -32.21 -7.83 -1.61
CA GLY A 238 -32.65 -8.19 -0.28
C GLY A 238 -32.16 -7.17 0.74
N TRP A 239 -31.58 -7.66 1.83
CA TRP A 239 -31.04 -6.84 2.91
C TRP A 239 -29.52 -6.68 2.83
N ASN A 240 -28.89 -7.11 1.72
CA ASN A 240 -27.45 -6.99 1.58
C ASN A 240 -27.06 -5.55 1.25
N PRO A 241 -26.40 -4.81 2.17
CA PRO A 241 -26.05 -3.40 1.95
C PRO A 241 -25.13 -3.19 0.75
N LEU A 242 -24.24 -4.16 0.47
CA LEU A 242 -23.29 -4.10 -0.63
C LEU A 242 -23.97 -4.33 -1.98
N ALA A 243 -24.95 -5.23 -2.03
CA ALA A 243 -25.78 -5.46 -3.22
C ALA A 243 -26.64 -4.23 -3.53
N LEU A 244 -27.22 -3.59 -2.51
CA LEU A 244 -27.98 -2.35 -2.66
C LEU A 244 -27.09 -1.21 -3.18
N ALA A 245 -25.85 -1.09 -2.69
CA ALA A 245 -24.89 -0.10 -3.18
C ALA A 245 -24.50 -0.34 -4.65
N ALA A 246 -24.27 -1.60 -5.04
CA ALA A 246 -23.97 -1.98 -6.42
C ALA A 246 -25.13 -1.68 -7.38
N ARG A 247 -26.36 -2.02 -6.97
CA ARG A 247 -27.58 -1.73 -7.73
C ARG A 247 -27.81 -0.22 -7.89
N ALA A 248 -27.60 0.55 -6.83
CA ALA A 248 -27.70 2.01 -6.85
C ALA A 248 -26.67 2.64 -7.80
N ALA A 249 -25.40 2.19 -7.75
CA ALA A 249 -24.36 2.63 -8.67
C ALA A 249 -24.67 2.29 -10.13
N THR A 250 -25.19 1.08 -10.38
CA THR A 250 -25.57 0.61 -11.73
C THR A 250 -26.69 1.46 -12.31
N ARG A 251 -27.75 1.73 -11.54
CA ARG A 251 -28.85 2.62 -11.95
C ARG A 251 -28.37 4.04 -12.25
N GLY A 252 -27.49 4.58 -11.41
CA GLY A 252 -26.89 5.90 -11.65
C GLY A 252 -26.09 5.95 -12.96
N LEU A 253 -25.33 4.88 -13.27
CA LEU A 253 -24.60 4.75 -14.54
C LEU A 253 -25.51 4.58 -15.76
N GLN A 254 -26.73 4.10 -15.58
CA GLN A 254 -27.75 4.03 -16.62
C GLN A 254 -28.49 5.36 -16.82
N GLY A 255 -28.18 6.38 -16.02
CA GLY A 255 -28.81 7.69 -16.09
C GLY A 255 -30.08 7.83 -15.23
N GLU A 256 -30.38 6.87 -14.36
CA GLU A 256 -31.50 6.97 -13.42
C GLU A 256 -31.10 7.77 -12.17
N ASP A 257 -31.73 8.93 -11.96
CA ASP A 257 -31.49 9.76 -10.77
C ASP A 257 -31.85 9.03 -9.46
N ALA A 258 -32.80 8.09 -9.51
CA ALA A 258 -33.15 7.24 -8.39
C ALA A 258 -31.93 6.44 -7.85
N GLY A 259 -31.01 6.02 -8.74
CA GLY A 259 -29.78 5.34 -8.35
C GLY A 259 -28.87 6.22 -7.47
N LEU A 260 -28.71 7.48 -7.85
CA LEU A 260 -27.94 8.46 -7.06
C LEU A 260 -28.59 8.69 -5.69
N LEU A 261 -29.91 8.88 -5.65
CA LEU A 261 -30.64 9.12 -4.40
C LEU A 261 -30.50 7.94 -3.42
N VAL A 262 -30.63 6.71 -3.91
CA VAL A 262 -30.43 5.51 -3.08
C VAL A 262 -28.98 5.41 -2.59
N ALA A 263 -27.99 5.69 -3.44
CA ALA A 263 -26.57 5.67 -3.04
C ALA A 263 -26.27 6.72 -1.96
N LEU A 264 -26.85 7.92 -2.06
CA LEU A 264 -26.74 8.97 -1.05
C LEU A 264 -27.46 8.60 0.25
N ALA A 265 -28.63 7.96 0.18
CA ALA A 265 -29.34 7.48 1.37
C ALA A 265 -28.54 6.39 2.11
N LEU A 266 -27.89 5.47 1.38
CA LEU A 266 -26.96 4.49 1.96
C LEU A 266 -25.77 5.19 2.61
N LEU A 267 -25.13 6.15 1.93
CA LEU A 267 -24.03 6.91 2.52
C LEU A 267 -24.46 7.63 3.81
N ALA A 268 -25.63 8.25 3.83
CA ALA A 268 -26.18 8.91 5.01
C ALA A 268 -26.38 7.92 6.18
N SER A 269 -26.90 6.72 5.90
CA SER A 269 -27.08 5.69 6.94
C SER A 269 -25.75 5.21 7.52
N ALA A 270 -24.69 5.10 6.72
CA ALA A 270 -23.35 4.78 7.20
C ALA A 270 -22.73 5.89 8.07
N VAL A 271 -22.99 7.18 7.75
CA VAL A 271 -22.57 8.31 8.59
C VAL A 271 -23.28 8.26 9.95
N VAL A 272 -24.59 7.98 9.95
CA VAL A 272 -25.36 7.81 11.20
C VAL A 272 -24.82 6.65 12.02
N LEU A 273 -24.55 5.50 11.39
CA LEU A 273 -23.95 4.34 12.04
C LEU A 273 -22.61 4.66 12.72
N LEU A 274 -21.74 5.43 12.03
CA LEU A 274 -20.45 5.87 12.58
C LEU A 274 -20.62 6.71 13.85
N VAL A 275 -21.59 7.62 13.88
CA VAL A 275 -21.89 8.45 15.05
C VAL A 275 -22.43 7.60 16.19
N ILE A 276 -23.41 6.73 15.93
CA ILE A 276 -24.02 5.83 16.91
C ILE A 276 -22.96 4.88 17.52
N GLN A 277 -22.12 4.28 16.69
CA GLN A 277 -21.05 3.41 17.17
C GLN A 277 -20.08 4.18 18.08
N SER A 278 -19.71 5.40 17.69
CA SER A 278 -18.74 6.21 18.45
C SER A 278 -19.31 6.68 19.79
N THR A 279 -20.62 6.87 19.92
CA THR A 279 -21.25 7.19 21.20
C THR A 279 -21.37 5.95 22.09
N ILE A 280 -21.82 4.81 21.54
CA ILE A 280 -22.00 3.57 22.29
C ILE A 280 -20.66 2.98 22.77
N LEU A 281 -19.61 3.02 21.94
CA LEU A 281 -18.32 2.41 22.25
C LEU A 281 -17.36 3.34 23.01
N ALA A 282 -17.67 4.63 23.16
CA ALA A 282 -16.86 5.58 23.94
C ALA A 282 -16.51 5.10 25.36
N PRO A 283 -17.45 4.61 26.19
CA PRO A 283 -17.11 4.13 27.54
C PRO A 283 -16.23 2.88 27.52
N VAL A 284 -16.38 2.01 26.53
CA VAL A 284 -15.55 0.80 26.37
C VAL A 284 -14.13 1.20 26.00
N HIS A 285 -13.99 2.11 25.02
CA HIS A 285 -12.70 2.60 24.57
C HIS A 285 -11.91 3.27 25.71
N LEU A 286 -12.56 4.12 26.52
CA LEU A 286 -11.94 4.73 27.71
C LEU A 286 -11.38 3.72 28.70
N ARG A 287 -12.15 2.68 29.02
CA ARG A 287 -11.73 1.64 29.97
C ARG A 287 -10.51 0.89 29.45
N LEU A 288 -10.54 0.49 28.18
CA LEU A 288 -9.43 -0.22 27.54
C LEU A 288 -8.16 0.65 27.45
N LEU A 289 -8.32 1.94 27.16
CA LEU A 289 -7.21 2.89 27.11
C LEU A 289 -6.52 3.04 28.46
N ARG A 290 -7.29 3.17 29.56
CA ARG A 290 -6.74 3.24 30.93
C ARG A 290 -5.96 1.97 31.28
N ARG A 291 -6.57 0.80 31.10
CA ARG A 291 -5.94 -0.51 31.35
C ARG A 291 -4.61 -0.65 30.60
N SER A 292 -4.58 -0.28 29.32
CA SER A 292 -3.39 -0.43 28.50
C SER A 292 -2.18 0.40 28.97
N ARG A 293 -2.43 1.55 29.59
CA ARG A 293 -1.36 2.43 30.09
C ARG A 293 -0.77 1.93 31.40
N GLU A 294 -1.61 1.37 32.27
CA GLU A 294 -1.18 0.78 33.54
C GLU A 294 -0.29 -0.46 33.34
N GLU A 295 -0.57 -1.28 32.33
CA GLU A 295 0.26 -2.45 31.97
C GLU A 295 1.61 -2.06 31.35
N GLY A 296 1.67 -0.96 30.59
CA GLY A 296 2.90 -0.48 29.94
C GLY A 296 4.00 -0.05 30.93
N ALA A 297 3.63 0.50 32.09
CA ALA A 297 4.57 0.95 33.10
C ALA A 297 5.30 -0.21 33.83
N ARG A 298 4.74 -1.43 33.82
CA ARG A 298 5.21 -2.57 34.64
C ARG A 298 6.29 -3.44 33.98
N THR A 299 6.63 -3.24 32.70
CA THR A 299 7.42 -4.20 31.90
C THR A 299 8.91 -3.86 31.72
N ALA A 300 9.48 -2.97 32.53
CA ALA A 300 10.91 -2.61 32.46
C ALA A 300 11.83 -3.63 33.17
N GLY A 301 11.74 -4.91 32.82
CA GLY A 301 12.71 -5.93 33.26
C GLY A 301 13.98 -5.88 32.39
N ARG A 302 15.05 -5.27 32.89
CA ARG A 302 16.38 -5.30 32.24
C ARG A 302 17.03 -6.66 32.50
N ARG A 303 17.21 -7.47 31.45
CA ARG A 303 18.16 -8.61 31.48
C ARG A 303 19.55 -8.10 31.07
N PRO A 304 20.62 -8.42 31.82
CA PRO A 304 21.98 -8.09 31.40
C PRO A 304 22.35 -8.94 30.18
N ASP A 305 22.81 -8.28 29.12
CA ASP A 305 23.18 -8.92 27.85
C ASP A 305 24.70 -9.14 27.82
N ARG A 306 25.15 -10.24 27.20
CA ARG A 306 26.59 -10.54 27.08
C ARG A 306 27.20 -9.65 25.99
N LEU A 307 28.27 -8.93 26.32
CA LEU A 307 29.04 -8.09 25.40
C LEU A 307 29.91 -8.98 24.49
N SER A 308 30.02 -8.63 23.21
CA SER A 308 30.97 -9.26 22.28
C SER A 308 32.30 -8.53 22.21
N ALA A 309 33.34 -9.29 21.84
CA ALA A 309 34.70 -8.83 21.67
C ALA A 309 34.97 -7.93 20.43
N SER A 310 34.05 -7.83 19.45
CA SER A 310 34.27 -7.04 18.22
C SER A 310 33.28 -5.89 18.08
N GLU A 311 33.81 -4.67 17.89
CA GLU A 311 33.07 -3.42 17.68
C GLU A 311 32.08 -3.52 16.50
N THR A 312 32.54 -4.03 15.36
CA THR A 312 31.68 -4.21 14.17
C THR A 312 30.60 -5.25 14.41
N ALA A 313 30.90 -6.31 15.17
CA ALA A 313 29.92 -7.33 15.50
C ALA A 313 28.86 -6.80 16.48
N GLU A 314 29.25 -5.97 17.46
CA GLU A 314 28.30 -5.31 18.37
C GLU A 314 27.40 -4.33 17.62
N LEU A 315 27.94 -3.56 16.69
CA LEU A 315 27.16 -2.62 15.89
C LEU A 315 26.16 -3.35 14.97
N LEU A 316 26.58 -4.45 14.32
CA LEU A 316 25.68 -5.31 13.57
C LEU A 316 24.62 -6.00 14.46
N ARG A 317 25.00 -6.47 15.65
CA ARG A 317 24.06 -7.05 16.61
C ARG A 317 23.06 -6.02 17.13
N ALA A 318 23.50 -4.80 17.41
CA ALA A 318 22.64 -3.71 17.86
C ALA A 318 21.59 -3.38 16.79
N GLU A 319 22.01 -3.31 15.52
CA GLU A 319 21.10 -3.09 14.39
C GLU A 319 20.14 -4.27 14.19
N ALA A 320 20.62 -5.51 14.26
CA ALA A 320 19.78 -6.70 14.15
C ALA A 320 18.76 -6.79 15.30
N ARG A 321 19.18 -6.51 16.54
CA ARG A 321 18.28 -6.42 17.68
C ARG A 321 17.26 -5.30 17.50
N THR A 322 17.65 -4.15 16.97
CA THR A 322 16.71 -3.04 16.71
C THR A 322 15.66 -3.43 15.67
N LEU A 323 16.06 -4.11 14.60
CA LEU A 323 15.15 -4.60 13.57
C LEU A 323 14.16 -5.64 14.12
N LEU A 324 14.63 -6.57 14.97
CA LEU A 324 13.83 -7.67 15.53
C LEU A 324 12.99 -7.26 16.74
N ARG A 325 13.39 -6.23 17.49
CA ARG A 325 12.73 -5.80 18.74
C ARG A 325 11.50 -4.93 18.50
N ASP A 326 11.35 -4.33 17.32
CA ASP A 326 10.11 -3.61 17.00
C ASP A 326 8.97 -4.63 16.81
N ALA A 327 8.06 -4.66 17.77
CA ALA A 327 6.89 -5.54 17.78
C ALA A 327 5.95 -5.29 16.58
N ALA A 328 6.20 -4.31 15.72
CA ALA A 328 5.50 -4.16 14.46
C ALA A 328 6.10 -5.04 13.32
N THR A 329 7.41 -5.33 13.36
CA THR A 329 8.16 -6.02 12.31
C THR A 329 7.63 -7.41 11.96
N PRO A 330 7.36 -8.33 12.90
CA PRO A 330 6.95 -9.69 12.54
C PRO A 330 5.54 -9.76 11.93
N ALA A 331 4.61 -8.91 12.37
CA ALA A 331 3.29 -8.78 11.76
C ALA A 331 3.37 -8.32 10.29
N GLN A 332 4.29 -7.41 10.00
CA GLN A 332 4.47 -6.79 8.68
C GLN A 332 5.23 -7.73 7.73
N LEU A 333 6.24 -8.42 8.25
CA LEU A 333 6.91 -9.50 7.54
C LEU A 333 5.93 -10.65 7.26
N GLY A 334 5.02 -10.97 8.18
CA GLY A 334 3.95 -11.95 7.98
C GLY A 334 3.01 -11.57 6.84
N THR A 335 2.52 -10.32 6.80
CA THR A 335 1.70 -9.82 5.68
C THR A 335 2.43 -9.91 4.35
N LEU A 336 3.70 -9.50 4.32
CA LEU A 336 4.51 -9.49 3.11
C LEU A 336 4.81 -10.92 2.63
N ALA A 337 5.13 -11.82 3.56
CA ALA A 337 5.33 -13.24 3.27
C ALA A 337 4.06 -13.89 2.71
N ALA A 338 2.87 -13.53 3.22
CA ALA A 338 1.61 -14.04 2.66
C ALA A 338 1.39 -13.55 1.21
N VAL A 339 1.69 -12.28 0.92
CA VAL A 339 1.67 -11.76 -0.45
C VAL A 339 2.67 -12.50 -1.34
N PHE A 340 3.88 -12.79 -0.84
CA PHE A 340 4.90 -13.53 -1.60
C PHE A 340 4.47 -14.96 -1.89
N VAL A 341 3.94 -15.67 -0.89
CA VAL A 341 3.44 -17.03 -1.06
C VAL A 341 2.31 -17.05 -2.07
N LEU A 342 1.37 -16.11 -1.96
CA LEU A 342 0.30 -15.98 -2.95
C LEU A 342 0.89 -15.76 -4.35
N ASP A 343 1.79 -14.80 -4.50
CA ASP A 343 2.40 -14.47 -5.78
C ASP A 343 3.04 -15.71 -6.44
N LEU A 344 3.84 -16.47 -5.69
CA LEU A 344 4.44 -17.72 -6.16
C LEU A 344 3.39 -18.79 -6.51
N LEU A 345 2.31 -18.89 -5.74
CA LEU A 345 1.22 -19.81 -6.03
C LEU A 345 0.43 -19.37 -7.28
N ASN A 346 0.39 -18.08 -7.63
CA ASN A 346 -0.34 -17.61 -8.83
C ASN A 346 0.34 -18.16 -10.09
N LEU A 347 1.67 -18.17 -10.12
CA LEU A 347 2.46 -18.57 -11.29
C LEU A 347 2.20 -20.01 -11.77
N ARG A 348 1.82 -20.92 -10.87
CA ARG A 348 1.50 -22.31 -11.20
C ARG A 348 0.16 -22.49 -11.94
N LEU A 349 -0.72 -21.50 -11.85
CA LEU A 349 -2.09 -21.57 -12.36
C LEU A 349 -2.27 -20.84 -13.70
N LEU A 350 -1.29 -20.03 -14.13
CA LEU A 350 -1.38 -19.39 -15.43
C LEU A 350 -1.38 -20.44 -16.56
N PRO A 351 -2.15 -20.23 -17.64
CA PRO A 351 -2.16 -21.11 -18.81
C PRO A 351 -0.74 -21.30 -19.34
N SER A 352 -0.13 -22.42 -18.99
CA SER A 352 1.28 -22.73 -19.24
C SER A 352 1.53 -23.27 -20.66
N GLY A 353 0.54 -23.16 -21.55
CA GLY A 353 0.56 -23.72 -22.89
C GLY A 353 1.48 -22.98 -23.86
N ASP A 354 1.58 -21.65 -23.76
CA ASP A 354 2.33 -20.82 -24.71
C ASP A 354 3.68 -20.33 -24.13
N ALA A 355 4.71 -20.28 -24.97
CA ALA A 355 6.02 -19.75 -24.61
C ALA A 355 6.01 -18.22 -24.48
N ALA A 356 5.23 -17.53 -25.32
CA ALA A 356 5.13 -16.08 -25.31
C ALA A 356 4.48 -15.55 -24.01
N SER A 357 3.40 -16.20 -23.54
CA SER A 357 2.75 -15.82 -22.28
C SER A 357 3.68 -15.99 -21.08
N ARG A 358 4.47 -17.07 -21.03
CA ARG A 358 5.45 -17.32 -19.96
C ARG A 358 6.56 -16.28 -19.94
N ASP A 359 7.04 -15.84 -21.10
CA ASP A 359 8.06 -14.78 -21.20
C ASP A 359 7.56 -13.44 -20.64
N VAL A 360 6.36 -13.01 -21.06
CA VAL A 360 5.74 -11.78 -20.56
C VAL A 360 5.56 -11.83 -19.06
N VAL A 361 5.04 -12.95 -18.54
CA VAL A 361 4.84 -13.15 -17.09
C VAL A 361 6.19 -13.13 -16.36
N HIS A 362 7.24 -13.74 -16.91
CA HIS A 362 8.57 -13.74 -16.30
C HIS A 362 9.15 -12.32 -16.19
N GLY A 363 8.99 -11.49 -17.22
CA GLY A 363 9.38 -10.08 -17.18
C GLY A 363 8.63 -9.29 -16.11
N LEU A 364 7.30 -9.39 -16.09
CA LEU A 364 6.45 -8.73 -15.08
C LEU A 364 6.82 -9.16 -13.67
N GLN A 365 7.13 -10.45 -13.49
CA GLN A 365 7.49 -11.03 -12.21
C GLN A 365 8.84 -10.55 -11.69
N ALA A 366 9.83 -10.36 -12.58
CA ALA A 366 11.10 -9.75 -12.20
C ALA A 366 10.90 -8.32 -11.67
N GLY A 367 10.00 -7.54 -12.29
CA GLY A 367 9.67 -6.21 -11.81
C GLY A 367 8.87 -6.20 -10.51
N LEU A 368 7.87 -7.08 -10.40
CA LEU A 368 7.07 -7.25 -9.17
C LEU A 368 7.95 -7.63 -7.98
N GLY A 369 8.91 -8.55 -8.15
CA GLY A 369 9.84 -8.94 -7.09
C GLY A 369 10.65 -7.76 -6.53
N LEU A 370 11.16 -6.89 -7.41
CA LEU A 370 11.89 -5.69 -6.99
C LEU A 370 10.98 -4.59 -6.42
N PHE A 371 9.74 -4.49 -6.88
CA PHE A 371 8.74 -3.59 -6.30
C PHE A 371 8.42 -3.98 -4.85
N LEU A 372 8.28 -5.28 -4.59
CA LEU A 372 8.07 -5.81 -3.26
C LEU A 372 9.28 -5.57 -2.34
N VAL A 373 10.49 -5.70 -2.86
CA VAL A 373 11.73 -5.33 -2.16
C VAL A 373 11.78 -3.83 -1.86
N SER A 374 11.33 -2.98 -2.79
CA SER A 374 11.19 -1.53 -2.56
C SER A 374 10.22 -1.20 -1.42
N ALA A 375 9.06 -1.87 -1.36
CA ALA A 375 8.11 -1.69 -0.27
C ALA A 375 8.70 -2.15 1.09
N LEU A 376 9.46 -3.25 1.10
CA LEU A 376 10.18 -3.73 2.29
C LEU A 376 11.24 -2.71 2.75
N ALA A 377 12.06 -2.21 1.82
CA ALA A 377 13.08 -1.21 2.11
C ALA A 377 12.46 0.09 2.65
N LEU A 378 11.28 0.49 2.18
CA LEU A 378 10.62 1.73 2.60
C LEU A 378 10.18 1.66 4.04
N ARG A 379 9.88 0.45 4.48
CA ARG A 379 9.43 0.17 5.83
C ARG A 379 10.56 0.03 6.82
N PHE A 380 11.68 -0.57 6.42
CA PHE A 380 12.75 -0.96 7.35
C PHE A 380 14.06 -0.20 7.14
N ALA A 381 14.43 0.11 5.89
CA ALA A 381 15.67 0.81 5.56
C ALA A 381 15.52 2.33 5.59
N TYR A 382 14.47 2.87 4.97
CA TYR A 382 14.27 4.32 4.93
C TYR A 382 14.19 4.98 6.32
N PRO A 383 13.33 4.54 7.26
CA PRO A 383 13.20 5.23 8.54
C PRO A 383 14.34 4.94 9.52
N ALA A 384 15.31 4.07 9.19
CA ALA A 384 16.30 3.54 10.14
C ALA A 384 17.09 4.60 10.90
N VAL A 385 17.49 5.68 10.23
CA VAL A 385 18.18 6.80 10.88
C VAL A 385 17.22 7.67 11.69
N SER A 386 16.01 7.89 11.19
CA SER A 386 15.01 8.71 11.87
C SER A 386 14.51 8.06 13.17
N THR A 387 14.48 6.73 13.23
CA THR A 387 14.07 5.98 14.42
C THR A 387 15.04 6.08 15.59
N ASP A 388 16.26 6.57 15.37
CA ASP A 388 17.21 6.82 16.46
C ASP A 388 16.70 7.94 17.39
N GLY A 389 15.85 8.85 16.88
CA GLY A 389 15.25 9.95 17.64
C GLY A 389 16.29 10.72 18.47
N ARG A 390 16.05 10.83 19.78
CA ARG A 390 16.96 11.48 20.73
C ARG A 390 18.29 10.76 20.91
N ALA A 391 18.36 9.45 20.65
CA ALA A 391 19.62 8.69 20.74
C ALA A 391 20.61 9.07 19.62
N ALA A 392 20.15 9.76 18.56
CA ALA A 392 21.04 10.29 17.53
C ALA A 392 22.11 11.24 18.08
N LEU A 393 21.81 11.97 19.16
CA LEU A 393 22.79 12.82 19.85
C LEU A 393 23.94 11.99 20.44
N LEU A 394 23.61 10.88 21.11
CA LEU A 394 24.60 9.96 21.68
C LEU A 394 25.41 9.23 20.60
N LEU A 395 24.76 8.85 19.50
CA LEU A 395 25.45 8.22 18.37
C LEU A 395 26.45 9.16 17.68
N ARG A 396 26.23 10.48 17.72
CA ARG A 396 27.17 11.48 17.20
C ARG A 396 28.38 11.71 18.11
N THR A 397 28.26 11.47 19.42
CA THR A 397 29.40 11.59 20.35
C THR A 397 30.30 10.36 20.33
N LEU A 398 29.88 9.26 19.69
CA LEU A 398 30.73 8.09 19.52
C LEU A 398 31.89 8.40 18.55
N PRO A 399 33.10 7.87 18.80
CA PRO A 399 34.29 8.09 17.98
C PRO A 399 34.25 7.30 16.65
N HIS A 400 33.08 7.19 16.01
CA HIS A 400 32.87 6.40 14.81
C HIS A 400 32.44 7.28 13.63
N SER A 401 32.95 6.94 12.45
CA SER A 401 32.54 7.64 11.23
C SER A 401 31.07 7.33 10.90
N PRO A 402 30.26 8.32 10.49
CA PRO A 402 28.87 8.11 10.12
C PRO A 402 28.72 7.15 8.94
N ALA A 403 29.73 7.07 8.08
CA ALA A 403 29.79 6.08 6.99
C ALA A 403 29.77 4.64 7.51
N ARG A 404 30.53 4.32 8.56
CA ARG A 404 30.56 2.97 9.16
C ARG A 404 29.18 2.56 9.71
N HIS A 405 28.51 3.49 10.40
CA HIS A 405 27.15 3.27 10.90
C HIS A 405 26.15 3.00 9.76
N LEU A 406 26.21 3.79 8.68
CA LEU A 406 25.32 3.60 7.53
C LEU A 406 25.57 2.27 6.82
N VAL A 407 26.83 1.86 6.62
CA VAL A 407 27.16 0.58 5.97
C VAL A 407 26.66 -0.61 6.79
N ALA A 408 26.80 -0.58 8.11
CA ALA A 408 26.28 -1.66 8.95
C ALA A 408 24.75 -1.71 8.97
N ARG A 409 24.09 -0.54 9.03
CA ARG A 409 22.62 -0.44 8.89
C ARG A 409 22.13 -1.00 7.57
N TRP A 410 22.86 -0.72 6.48
CA TRP A 410 22.60 -1.26 5.16
C TRP A 410 22.78 -2.78 5.16
N ALA A 411 23.92 -3.30 5.64
CA ALA A 411 24.22 -4.73 5.63
C ALA A 411 23.11 -5.56 6.31
N VAL A 412 22.67 -5.16 7.50
CA VAL A 412 21.61 -5.88 8.24
C VAL A 412 20.27 -5.89 7.49
N ARG A 413 19.96 -4.83 6.73
CA ARG A 413 18.67 -4.68 6.02
C ARG A 413 18.72 -5.15 4.56
N ALA A 414 19.91 -5.19 3.97
CA ALA A 414 20.15 -5.72 2.64
C ALA A 414 20.04 -7.24 2.62
N VAL A 415 20.48 -7.94 3.67
CA VAL A 415 20.39 -9.41 3.76
C VAL A 415 18.96 -9.94 3.55
N PRO A 416 17.94 -9.53 4.33
CA PRO A 416 16.57 -10.01 4.12
C PRO A 416 15.99 -9.56 2.77
N SER A 417 16.37 -8.38 2.29
CA SER A 417 15.92 -7.84 1.00
C SER A 417 16.47 -8.64 -0.19
N LEU A 418 17.76 -8.96 -0.16
CA LEU A 418 18.44 -9.79 -1.16
C LEU A 418 17.91 -11.22 -1.14
N ALA A 419 17.74 -11.80 0.04
CA ALA A 419 17.18 -13.14 0.19
C ALA A 419 15.76 -13.22 -0.40
N ALA A 420 14.91 -12.21 -0.10
CA ALA A 420 13.57 -12.11 -0.68
C ALA A 420 13.61 -11.96 -2.22
N ALA A 421 14.44 -11.06 -2.74
CA ALA A 421 14.57 -10.82 -4.18
C ALA A 421 15.00 -12.09 -4.94
N LEU A 422 16.04 -12.76 -4.45
CA LEU A 422 16.57 -13.97 -5.06
C LEU A 422 15.61 -15.14 -4.94
N LEU A 423 14.97 -15.33 -3.78
CA LEU A 423 13.98 -16.40 -3.60
C LEU A 423 12.81 -16.24 -4.57
N LEU A 424 12.27 -15.02 -4.69
CA LEU A 424 11.21 -14.74 -5.66
C LEU A 424 11.68 -15.01 -7.09
N ALA A 425 12.83 -14.47 -7.49
CA ALA A 425 13.34 -14.67 -8.85
C ALA A 425 13.62 -16.15 -9.17
N ILE A 426 14.25 -16.90 -8.26
CA ILE A 426 14.56 -18.32 -8.45
C ILE A 426 13.29 -19.16 -8.55
N VAL A 427 12.35 -18.99 -7.61
CA VAL A 427 11.11 -19.78 -7.61
C VAL A 427 10.25 -19.43 -8.83
N SER A 428 10.14 -18.15 -9.15
CA SER A 428 9.40 -17.69 -10.34
C SER A 428 10.00 -18.23 -11.63
N ALA A 429 11.31 -18.14 -11.80
CA ALA A 429 11.99 -18.67 -12.98
C ALA A 429 11.85 -20.19 -13.11
N ALA A 430 11.92 -20.92 -11.98
CA ALA A 430 11.71 -22.36 -11.95
C ALA A 430 10.27 -22.76 -12.34
N VAL A 431 9.25 -22.05 -11.82
CA VAL A 431 7.85 -22.31 -12.16
C VAL A 431 7.55 -21.98 -13.62
N LEU A 432 8.12 -20.89 -14.15
CA LEU A 432 7.91 -20.45 -15.53
C LEU A 432 8.82 -21.16 -16.56
N ARG A 433 9.71 -22.05 -16.10
CA ARG A 433 10.71 -22.76 -16.93
C ARG A 433 11.57 -21.78 -17.75
N ALA A 434 11.92 -20.64 -17.16
CA ALA A 434 12.76 -19.64 -17.81
C ALA A 434 14.19 -20.19 -17.97
N SER A 435 14.81 -19.91 -19.10
CA SER A 435 16.16 -20.39 -19.42
C SER A 435 16.97 -19.33 -20.18
N GLY A 436 18.28 -19.56 -20.30
CA GLY A 436 19.18 -18.70 -21.06
C GLY A 436 19.34 -17.29 -20.49
N PHE A 437 19.29 -16.29 -21.36
CA PHE A 437 19.52 -14.89 -20.98
C PHE A 437 18.46 -14.34 -20.02
N ALA A 438 17.18 -14.67 -20.23
CA ALA A 438 16.09 -14.17 -19.39
C ALA A 438 16.26 -14.57 -17.91
N LEU A 439 16.66 -15.83 -17.65
CA LEU A 439 16.98 -16.32 -16.31
C LEU A 439 18.16 -15.55 -15.70
N ALA A 440 19.27 -15.43 -16.45
CA ALA A 440 20.46 -14.73 -15.98
C ALA A 440 20.17 -13.24 -15.68
N ALA A 441 19.39 -12.59 -16.54
CA ALA A 441 18.98 -11.20 -16.37
C ALA A 441 18.05 -11.01 -15.16
N ALA A 442 17.11 -11.92 -14.93
CA ALA A 442 16.22 -11.87 -13.76
C ALA A 442 16.99 -12.07 -12.44
N LEU A 443 17.93 -13.02 -12.39
CA LEU A 443 18.79 -13.24 -11.22
C LEU A 443 19.73 -12.07 -10.98
N ALA A 444 20.32 -11.50 -12.03
CA ALA A 444 21.16 -10.30 -11.93
C ALA A 444 20.35 -9.09 -11.43
N ALA A 445 19.13 -8.90 -11.96
CA ALA A 445 18.22 -7.85 -11.51
C ALA A 445 17.86 -8.03 -10.03
N ALA A 446 17.52 -9.25 -9.60
CA ALA A 446 17.21 -9.56 -8.21
C ALA A 446 18.41 -9.31 -7.28
N ALA A 447 19.62 -9.72 -7.68
CA ALA A 447 20.83 -9.54 -6.88
C ALA A 447 21.21 -8.06 -6.73
N VAL A 448 21.30 -7.35 -7.85
CA VAL A 448 21.69 -5.94 -7.88
C VAL A 448 20.61 -5.07 -7.22
N GLY A 449 19.34 -5.29 -7.56
CA GLY A 449 18.23 -4.55 -6.98
C GLY A 449 18.04 -4.84 -5.48
N GLY A 450 18.23 -6.10 -5.06
CA GLY A 450 18.18 -6.51 -3.65
C GLY A 450 19.23 -5.83 -2.77
N LEU A 451 20.36 -5.42 -3.34
CA LEU A 451 21.41 -4.65 -2.65
C LEU A 451 21.25 -3.14 -2.81
N ALA A 452 20.93 -2.68 -4.02
CA ALA A 452 20.86 -1.27 -4.39
C ALA A 452 19.63 -0.56 -3.81
N ILE A 453 18.46 -1.19 -3.81
CA ILE A 453 17.22 -0.57 -3.31
C ILE A 453 17.31 -0.27 -1.80
N PRO A 454 17.75 -1.18 -0.92
CA PRO A 454 17.96 -0.86 0.49
C PRO A 454 19.01 0.22 0.73
N ALA A 455 20.10 0.24 -0.04
CA ALA A 455 21.13 1.28 0.04
C ALA A 455 20.58 2.65 -0.36
N LEU A 456 19.87 2.72 -1.48
CA LEU A 456 19.23 3.93 -1.98
C LEU A 456 18.28 4.51 -0.93
N GLN A 457 17.39 3.68 -0.40
CA GLN A 457 16.38 4.13 0.54
C GLN A 457 16.96 4.49 1.91
N LEU A 458 17.94 3.73 2.42
CA LEU A 458 18.66 4.10 3.64
C LEU A 458 19.42 5.42 3.46
N GLY A 459 20.11 5.59 2.33
CA GLY A 459 20.85 6.81 1.99
C GLY A 459 19.92 8.03 1.92
N LEU A 460 18.79 7.91 1.22
CA LEU A 460 17.79 8.98 1.16
C LEU A 460 17.15 9.24 2.53
N GLY A 461 16.85 8.20 3.31
CA GLY A 461 16.33 8.35 4.68
C GLY A 461 17.31 9.04 5.63
N ALA A 462 18.61 8.81 5.43
CA ALA A 462 19.70 9.47 6.14
C ALA A 462 19.94 10.92 5.64
N LEU A 463 19.64 11.23 4.39
CA LEU A 463 19.66 12.59 3.86
C LEU A 463 18.50 13.45 4.37
N PHE A 464 17.37 12.83 4.70
CA PHE A 464 16.16 13.50 5.17
C PHE A 464 15.68 12.94 6.53
N PRO A 465 16.51 12.99 7.59
CA PRO A 465 16.14 12.41 8.86
C PRO A 465 15.04 13.24 9.54
N ARG A 466 14.05 12.54 10.11
CA ARG A 466 12.94 13.14 10.88
C ARG A 466 12.89 12.51 12.26
N TYR A 467 13.68 13.05 13.18
CA TYR A 467 13.82 12.54 14.54
C TYR A 467 12.59 12.78 15.42
N ASP A 468 11.76 13.78 15.07
CA ASP A 468 10.55 14.16 15.83
C ASP A 468 9.28 13.47 15.31
N ALA A 469 9.42 12.52 14.38
CA ALA A 469 8.27 11.81 13.83
C ALA A 469 7.71 10.80 14.84
N PRO A 470 6.38 10.76 15.06
CA PRO A 470 5.75 9.92 16.08
C PRO A 470 5.83 8.42 15.75
N ASN A 471 5.97 8.07 14.47
CA ASN A 471 6.15 6.67 14.08
C ASN A 471 6.97 6.51 12.78
N PRO A 472 7.64 5.35 12.58
CA PRO A 472 8.44 5.07 11.38
C PRO A 472 7.63 5.16 10.08
N VAL A 473 6.33 4.83 10.14
CA VAL A 473 5.43 4.88 8.98
C VAL A 473 5.24 6.32 8.48
N SER A 474 5.10 7.29 9.40
CA SER A 474 5.01 8.72 9.07
C SER A 474 6.29 9.29 8.49
N VAL A 475 7.44 8.72 8.85
CA VAL A 475 8.73 9.05 8.24
C VAL A 475 8.75 8.57 6.78
N ALA A 476 8.35 7.31 6.57
CA ALA A 476 8.28 6.69 5.24
C ALA A 476 7.27 7.39 4.30
N LEU A 477 6.14 7.89 4.84
CA LEU A 477 5.15 8.67 4.10
C LEU A 477 5.49 10.17 3.99
N GLY A 478 6.65 10.60 4.52
CA GLY A 478 7.14 11.95 4.33
C GLY A 478 7.61 12.20 2.89
N PRO A 479 7.82 13.47 2.48
CA PRO A 479 8.26 13.84 1.13
C PRO A 479 9.53 13.10 0.67
N GLY A 480 10.51 12.93 1.55
CA GLY A 480 11.74 12.19 1.23
C GLY A 480 11.51 10.68 1.06
N GLY A 481 10.60 10.09 1.83
CA GLY A 481 10.27 8.67 1.73
C GLY A 481 9.49 8.36 0.48
N LEU A 482 8.59 9.26 0.11
CA LEU A 482 7.87 9.17 -1.14
C LEU A 482 8.78 9.38 -2.37
N PHE A 483 9.75 10.32 -2.31
CA PHE A 483 10.78 10.45 -3.35
C PHE A 483 11.61 9.16 -3.49
N ALA A 484 12.04 8.57 -2.36
CA ALA A 484 12.75 7.31 -2.34
C ALA A 484 11.90 6.17 -2.93
N MET A 485 10.61 6.12 -2.62
CA MET A 485 9.64 5.16 -3.16
C MET A 485 9.52 5.29 -4.69
N THR A 486 9.38 6.51 -5.21
CA THR A 486 9.28 6.74 -6.66
C THR A 486 10.53 6.23 -7.38
N LEU A 487 11.72 6.61 -6.90
CA LEU A 487 12.99 6.23 -7.55
C LEU A 487 13.24 4.71 -7.50
N SER A 488 12.96 4.08 -6.36
CA SER A 488 13.07 2.62 -6.22
C SER A 488 12.00 1.85 -6.99
N THR A 489 10.80 2.41 -7.19
CA THR A 489 9.77 1.83 -8.06
C THR A 489 10.18 1.92 -9.53
N LEU A 490 10.76 3.03 -9.96
CA LEU A 490 11.32 3.15 -11.32
C LEU A 490 12.42 2.11 -11.56
N LEU A 491 13.31 1.90 -10.59
CA LEU A 491 14.31 0.83 -10.66
C LEU A 491 13.69 -0.56 -10.76
N ALA A 492 12.52 -0.79 -10.15
CA ALA A 492 11.81 -2.07 -10.22
C ALA A 492 11.10 -2.30 -11.57
N VAL A 493 10.67 -1.27 -12.29
CA VAL A 493 9.95 -1.43 -13.56
C VAL A 493 10.88 -1.74 -14.74
N VAL A 494 12.08 -1.15 -14.78
CA VAL A 494 13.02 -1.32 -15.92
C VAL A 494 13.39 -2.78 -16.21
N PRO A 495 13.59 -3.67 -15.22
CA PRO A 495 13.86 -5.09 -15.45
C PRO A 495 12.82 -5.84 -16.27
N VAL A 496 11.56 -5.39 -16.26
CA VAL A 496 10.50 -5.97 -17.09
C VAL A 496 10.89 -5.98 -18.57
N LEU A 497 11.57 -4.91 -19.03
CA LEU A 497 11.91 -4.70 -20.44
C LEU A 497 13.09 -5.56 -20.91
N PHE A 498 14.07 -5.84 -20.07
CA PHE A 498 15.22 -6.66 -20.49
C PHE A 498 15.07 -8.13 -20.13
N VAL A 499 14.12 -8.48 -19.24
CA VAL A 499 13.82 -9.87 -18.89
C VAL A 499 12.80 -10.50 -19.85
N SER A 500 11.77 -9.76 -20.29
CA SER A 500 10.80 -10.24 -21.29
C SER A 500 11.15 -9.76 -22.70
N GLU A 501 11.27 -10.70 -23.63
CA GLU A 501 11.43 -10.40 -25.04
C GLU A 501 10.12 -9.90 -25.68
N GLY A 502 8.97 -10.47 -25.29
CA GLY A 502 7.66 -10.07 -25.82
C GLY A 502 7.29 -8.63 -25.47
N LEU A 503 7.52 -8.19 -24.22
CA LEU A 503 7.26 -6.80 -23.83
C LEU A 503 8.25 -5.82 -24.47
N ARG A 504 9.50 -6.25 -24.65
CA ARG A 504 10.52 -5.45 -25.32
C ARG A 504 10.16 -5.22 -26.79
N SER A 505 9.82 -6.26 -27.53
CA SER A 505 9.47 -6.15 -28.95
C SER A 505 8.20 -5.31 -29.17
N LEU A 506 7.22 -5.38 -28.28
CA LEU A 506 6.07 -4.48 -28.28
C LEU A 506 6.49 -3.01 -28.13
N LEU A 507 7.40 -2.73 -27.19
CA LEU A 507 7.91 -1.37 -26.98
C LEU A 507 8.74 -0.88 -28.17
N GLU A 508 9.57 -1.75 -28.76
CA GLU A 508 10.32 -1.45 -29.98
C GLU A 508 9.39 -1.10 -31.15
N THR A 509 8.28 -1.82 -31.28
CA THR A 509 7.26 -1.56 -32.31
C THR A 509 6.54 -0.22 -32.09
N LEU A 510 6.27 0.13 -30.83
CA LEU A 510 5.61 1.41 -30.48
C LEU A 510 6.53 2.62 -30.63
N LEU A 511 7.81 2.48 -30.29
CA LEU A 511 8.79 3.57 -30.30
C LEU A 511 9.59 3.67 -31.61
N GLY A 512 9.59 2.63 -32.44
CA GLY A 512 10.42 2.55 -33.64
C GLY A 512 11.93 2.47 -33.36
N VAL A 513 12.32 2.08 -32.13
CA VAL A 513 13.72 2.02 -31.68
C VAL A 513 14.06 0.58 -31.29
N ARG A 514 15.23 0.09 -31.68
CA ARG A 514 15.75 -1.22 -31.24
C ARG A 514 16.38 -1.12 -29.85
N LEU A 515 15.99 -2.02 -28.95
CA LEU A 515 16.43 -2.06 -27.57
C LEU A 515 17.24 -3.33 -27.30
N ASP A 516 18.56 -3.20 -27.19
CA ASP A 516 19.42 -4.32 -26.82
C ASP A 516 19.28 -4.65 -25.32
N ALA A 517 18.83 -5.87 -25.02
CA ALA A 517 18.63 -6.35 -23.65
C ALA A 517 19.91 -6.32 -22.80
N ARG A 518 21.07 -6.61 -23.42
CA ARG A 518 22.35 -6.65 -22.70
C ARG A 518 22.81 -5.26 -22.30
N LEU A 519 22.66 -4.30 -23.22
CA LEU A 519 22.94 -2.89 -22.95
C LEU A 519 21.98 -2.37 -21.87
N LEU A 520 20.68 -2.67 -21.97
CA LEU A 520 19.71 -2.30 -20.94
C LEU A 520 20.04 -2.86 -19.56
N LEU A 521 20.41 -4.14 -19.47
CA LEU A 521 20.82 -4.77 -18.21
C LEU A 521 22.06 -4.07 -17.62
N SER A 522 23.11 -3.85 -18.43
CA SER A 522 24.35 -3.21 -17.97
C SER A 522 24.14 -1.75 -17.54
N ALA A 523 23.37 -0.98 -18.33
CA ALA A 523 23.02 0.40 -18.01
C ALA A 523 22.17 0.48 -16.74
N TRP A 524 21.22 -0.44 -16.57
CA TRP A 524 20.41 -0.53 -15.36
C TRP A 524 21.26 -0.90 -14.13
N CYS A 525 22.18 -1.85 -14.23
CA CYS A 525 23.09 -2.19 -13.14
C CYS A 525 23.98 -1.01 -12.74
N ALA A 526 24.53 -0.29 -13.72
CA ALA A 526 25.33 0.90 -13.49
C ALA A 526 24.51 2.02 -12.82
N ALA A 527 23.29 2.27 -13.31
CA ALA A 527 22.38 3.26 -12.73
C ALA A 527 21.98 2.89 -11.30
N ALA A 528 21.62 1.63 -11.03
CA ALA A 528 21.27 1.15 -9.70
C ALA A 528 22.43 1.32 -8.71
N ALA A 529 23.65 0.94 -9.12
CA ALA A 529 24.85 1.11 -8.31
C ALA A 529 25.19 2.59 -8.08
N ALA A 530 25.09 3.44 -9.11
CA ALA A 530 25.35 4.87 -9.01
C ALA A 530 24.35 5.58 -8.08
N LEU A 531 23.06 5.24 -8.18
CA LEU A 531 22.03 5.80 -7.29
C LEU A 531 22.22 5.34 -5.85
N ALA A 532 22.52 4.06 -5.61
CA ALA A 532 22.79 3.51 -4.29
C ALA A 532 24.03 4.14 -3.65
N ALA A 533 25.15 4.14 -4.36
CA ALA A 533 26.40 4.72 -3.88
C ALA A 533 26.28 6.24 -3.69
N GLY A 534 25.66 6.94 -4.64
CA GLY A 534 25.41 8.37 -4.58
C GLY A 534 24.60 8.77 -3.35
N ALA A 535 23.49 8.07 -3.08
CA ALA A 535 22.67 8.30 -1.90
C ALA A 535 23.44 8.04 -0.59
N MET A 536 24.18 6.92 -0.51
CA MET A 536 24.96 6.56 0.68
C MET A 536 26.13 7.52 0.94
N LEU A 537 26.85 7.95 -0.11
CA LEU A 537 27.95 8.92 -0.01
C LEU A 537 27.45 10.30 0.37
N ALA A 538 26.36 10.76 -0.26
CA ALA A 538 25.73 12.02 0.09
C ALA A 538 25.23 12.01 1.54
N ALA A 539 24.62 10.91 1.98
CA ALA A 539 24.21 10.71 3.37
C ALA A 539 25.39 10.78 4.34
N ALA A 540 26.47 10.04 4.06
CA ALA A 540 27.66 10.02 4.90
C ALA A 540 28.32 11.40 5.06
N ARG A 541 28.28 12.23 4.00
CA ARG A 541 28.80 13.62 4.03
C ARG A 541 27.87 14.58 4.77
N ARG A 542 26.55 14.38 4.67
CA ARG A 542 25.54 15.30 5.25
C ARG A 542 25.24 15.00 6.72
N LEU A 543 25.19 13.74 7.13
CA LEU A 543 24.86 13.34 8.51
C LEU A 543 25.62 14.11 9.60
N PRO A 544 26.96 14.27 9.51
CA PRO A 544 27.71 14.98 10.55
C PRO A 544 27.49 16.50 10.55
N ARG A 545 26.88 17.06 9.50
CA ARG A 545 26.58 18.50 9.35
C ARG A 545 25.10 18.84 9.52
N ALA A 546 24.23 17.84 9.57
CA ALA A 546 22.80 18.05 9.72
C ALA A 546 22.48 18.55 11.13
N ASP A 547 21.70 19.62 11.21
CA ASP A 547 21.17 20.11 12.47
C ASP A 547 20.21 19.08 13.07
N LEU A 548 20.47 18.71 14.32
CA LEU A 548 19.54 17.95 15.14
C LEU A 548 18.59 18.95 15.79
N SER A 549 17.85 19.72 14.99
CA SER A 549 16.78 20.53 15.56
C SER A 549 15.72 19.56 16.10
N ALA A 550 15.64 19.44 17.42
CA ALA A 550 14.45 18.89 18.08
C ALA A 550 13.32 19.89 17.84
N GLY A 551 12.44 19.58 16.90
CA GLY A 551 11.22 20.33 16.63
C GLY A 551 10.15 20.08 17.67
#